data_AF-A0A358SS18-F1
#
_entry.id   AF-A0A358SS18-F1
#
_cell.length_a   1.000
_cell.length_b   1.000
_cell.length_c   1.000
_cell.angle_alpha   90.00
_cell.angle_beta   90.00
_cell.angle_gamma   90.00
#
_symmetry.space_group_name_H-M   'P 1'
#
loop_
_entity.id
_entity.type
_entity.pdbx_description
1 polymer ?
#
loop_
_entity_poly.entity_id
_entity_poly.type
_entity_poly.pdbx_seq_one_letter_code
_entity_poly.pdbx_strand_id
1 'polypeptide(L)' 'MAGEAAAEPVDVLVVEEDSGDVLMITEAFDQSSIPTRLHVVGNGEEAISFLRAAAGHAGAPGRA' A
#
# COMPACT_ATOMS: atom_id res chain seq x y z
N MET A 1 21.95 -16.88 -21.27
CA MET A 1 21.34 -16.54 -19.97
C MET A 1 20.16 -15.64 -20.27
N ALA A 2 18.94 -16.18 -20.34
CA ALA A 2 17.74 -15.35 -20.35
C ALA A 2 17.60 -14.82 -18.92
N GLY A 3 17.63 -13.50 -18.74
CA GLY A 3 17.44 -12.90 -17.43
C GLY A 3 16.05 -13.28 -16.92
N GLU A 4 16.00 -13.83 -15.71
CA GLU A 4 14.77 -13.98 -14.95
C GLU A 4 14.09 -12.60 -14.95
N ALA A 5 12.93 -12.46 -15.58
CA ALA A 5 12.17 -11.21 -15.49
C ALA A 5 11.82 -11.05 -14.01
N ALA A 6 12.49 -10.11 -13.33
CA ALA A 6 12.19 -9.82 -11.93
C ALA A 6 10.69 -9.53 -11.83
N ALA A 7 9.99 -10.31 -11.02
CA ALA A 7 8.55 -10.17 -10.85
C ALA A 7 8.24 -8.73 -10.42
N GLU A 8 7.26 -8.12 -11.07
CA GLU A 8 6.83 -6.76 -10.73
C GLU A 8 6.34 -6.75 -9.27
N PRO A 9 6.78 -5.78 -8.45
CA PRO A 9 6.36 -5.71 -7.05
C PRO A 9 4.85 -5.55 -6.90
N VAL A 10 4.26 -6.24 -5.92
CA VAL A 10 2.84 -6.10 -5.59
C VAL A 10 2.65 -4.86 -4.71
N ASP A 11 1.79 -3.93 -5.12
CA ASP A 11 1.36 -2.81 -4.28
C ASP A 11 0.33 -3.29 -3.23
N VAL A 12 0.58 -2.96 -1.97
CA VAL A 12 -0.28 -3.30 -0.82
C VAL A 12 -0.59 -2.02 -0.03
N LEU A 13 -1.87 -1.78 0.26
CA LEU A 13 -2.32 -0.69 1.12
C LEU A 13 -2.66 -1.24 2.51
N VAL A 14 -1.96 -0.77 3.52
CA VAL A 14 -2.18 -1.06 4.95
C VAL A 14 -2.98 0.09 5.55
N VAL A 15 -4.06 -0.22 6.27
CA VAL A 15 -4.93 0.76 6.93
C VAL A 15 -4.88 0.49 8.42
N GLU A 16 -3.96 1.15 9.12
CA GLU A 16 -3.74 0.93 10.55
C GLU A 16 -3.36 2.25 11.24
N GLU A 17 -4.00 2.53 12.38
CA GLU A 17 -3.77 3.75 13.15
C GLU A 17 -2.60 3.63 14.15
N ASP A 18 -2.31 2.41 14.60
CA ASP A 18 -1.25 2.15 15.57
C ASP A 18 0.12 1.99 14.89
N SER A 19 1.06 2.85 15.29
CA SER A 19 2.42 2.84 14.73
C SER A 19 3.22 1.57 15.04
N GLY A 20 2.89 0.86 16.12
CA GLY A 20 3.49 -0.42 16.46
C GLY A 20 3.01 -1.54 15.54
N ASP A 21 1.71 -1.59 15.27
CA ASP A 21 1.11 -2.53 14.31
C ASP A 21 1.62 -2.28 12.89
N VAL A 22 1.72 -1.01 12.48
CA VAL A 22 2.33 -0.62 11.19
C VAL A 22 3.75 -1.14 11.06
N LEU A 23 4.56 -1.01 12.12
CA LEU A 23 5.94 -1.50 12.13
C LEU A 23 5.98 -3.02 11.99
N MET A 24 5.17 -3.75 12.76
CA MET A 24 5.11 -5.21 12.70
C MET A 24 4.70 -5.72 11.31
N ILE A 25 3.71 -5.08 10.68
CA ILE A 25 3.26 -5.42 9.33
C ILE A 25 4.37 -5.13 8.30
N THR A 26 5.04 -3.98 8.41
CA THR A 26 6.14 -3.60 7.52
C THR A 26 7.27 -4.62 7.58
N GLU A 27 7.72 -4.99 8.77
CA GLU A 27 8.76 -6.00 8.96
C GLU A 27 8.36 -7.39 8.44
N ALA A 28 7.07 -7.75 8.52
CA ALA A 28 6.57 -9.01 7.99
C ALA A 28 6.64 -9.07 6.45
N PHE A 29 6.35 -7.95 5.77
CA PHE A 29 6.46 -7.85 4.32
C PHE A 29 7.91 -7.73 3.84
N ASP A 30 8.79 -7.06 4.58
CA ASP A 30 10.22 -6.99 4.24
C ASP A 30 10.90 -8.37 4.29
N GLN A 31 10.37 -9.29 5.11
CA GLN A 31 10.82 -10.68 5.19
C GLN A 31 10.18 -11.59 4.13
N SER A 32 9.22 -11.10 3.36
CA SER A 32 8.55 -11.87 2.30
C SER A 32 9.47 -12.11 1.11
N SER A 33 9.35 -13.30 0.49
CA SER A 33 10.03 -13.60 -0.78
C SER A 33 9.34 -12.97 -1.99
N ILE A 34 8.17 -12.36 -1.80
CA ILE A 34 7.43 -11.64 -2.83
C ILE A 34 7.82 -10.17 -2.74
N PRO A 35 8.35 -9.55 -3.81
CA PRO A 35 8.60 -8.12 -3.83
C PRO A 35 7.30 -7.35 -3.62
N THR A 36 7.25 -6.50 -2.60
CA THR A 36 6.06 -5.71 -2.27
C THR A 36 6.40 -4.23 -2.10
N ARG A 37 5.47 -3.35 -2.50
CA ARG A 37 5.49 -1.94 -2.14
C ARG A 37 4.36 -1.67 -1.17
N LEU A 38 4.70 -1.29 0.05
CA LEU A 38 3.71 -0.92 1.06
C LEU A 38 3.36 0.56 1.00
N HIS A 39 2.07 0.84 1.13
CA HIS A 39 1.49 2.16 1.35
C HIS A 39 0.72 2.09 2.67
N VAL A 40 0.88 3.07 3.55
CA VAL A 40 0.24 3.06 4.88
C VAL A 40 -0.63 4.30 5.02
N VAL A 41 -1.84 4.11 5.53
CA VAL A 41 -2.80 5.16 5.88
C VAL A 41 -3.41 4.88 7.24
N GLY A 42 -3.84 5.92 7.96
CA GLY A 42 -4.27 5.78 9.36
C GLY A 42 -5.74 5.43 9.54
N ASN A 43 -6.57 5.54 8.50
CA ASN A 43 -8.01 5.33 8.60
C ASN A 43 -8.67 4.99 7.25
N GLY A 44 -9.93 4.59 7.32
CA GLY A 44 -10.71 4.19 6.15
C GLY A 44 -11.00 5.35 5.17
N GLU A 45 -11.15 6.58 5.64
CA GLU A 45 -11.39 7.73 4.75
C GLU A 45 -10.16 8.02 3.89
N GLU A 46 -8.97 8.02 4.50
CA GLU A 46 -7.69 8.11 3.81
C GLU A 46 -7.47 6.94 2.86
N ALA A 47 -7.84 5.71 3.26
CA ALA A 47 -7.74 4.53 2.40
C ALA A 47 -8.58 4.65 1.13
N ILE A 48 -9.84 5.08 1.26
CA ILE A 48 -10.73 5.28 0.12
C ILE A 48 -10.22 6.44 -0.76
N SER A 49 -9.72 7.52 -0.16
CA SER A 49 -9.11 8.63 -0.89
C SER A 49 -7.88 8.18 -1.69
N PHE A 50 -6.99 7.39 -1.06
CA PHE A 50 -5.82 6.80 -1.68
C PHE A 50 -6.21 5.91 -2.87
N LEU A 51 -7.17 5.00 -2.69
CA LEU A 51 -7.63 4.10 -3.76
C LEU A 51 -8.25 4.86 -4.94
N ARG A 52 -9.01 5.93 -4.68
CA ARG A 52 -9.54 6.80 -5.75
C ARG A 52 -8.40 7.49 -6.51
N ALA A 53 -7.42 8.05 -5.80
CA ALA A 53 -6.26 8.68 -6.44
C ALA A 53 -5.44 7.66 -7.26
N ALA A 54 -5.17 6.47 -6.72
CA ALA A 54 -4.45 5.40 -7.38
C ALA A 54 -5.18 4.85 -8.62
N ALA A 55 -6.52 4.78 -8.59
CA ALA A 55 -7.35 4.41 -9.72
C ALA A 55 -7.49 5.51 -10.79
N GLY A 56 -6.63 6.54 -10.77
CA GLY A 56 -6.67 7.67 -11.71
C GLY A 56 -7.86 8.61 -11.51
N HIS A 57 -8.64 8.43 -10.44
CA HIS A 57 -9.72 9.35 -10.05
C HIS A 57 -9.17 10.43 -9.11
N ALA A 58 -8.07 11.08 -9.52
CA ALA A 58 -7.50 12.21 -8.83
C ALA A 58 -8.51 13.38 -8.81
N GLY A 59 -9.32 13.48 -7.76
CA GLY A 59 -10.20 14.63 -7.54
C GLY A 59 -11.70 14.36 -7.39
N ALA A 60 -12.14 13.23 -6.82
CA ALA A 60 -13.51 13.18 -6.30
C ALA A 60 -13.60 14.12 -5.07
N PRO A 61 -14.39 15.20 -5.11
CA PRO A 61 -14.42 16.19 -4.04
C PRO A 61 -14.92 15.55 -2.74
N GLY A 62 -14.18 15.77 -1.66
CA GLY A 62 -14.65 15.47 -0.31
C GLY A 62 -16.00 16.15 -0.09
N ARG A 63 -17.00 15.36 0.29
CA ARG A 63 -18.30 15.91 0.67
C ARG A 63 -18.13 16.69 1.98
N ALA A 64 -18.74 17.87 1.96
CA ALA A 64 -18.94 18.87 3.02
C ALA A 64 -18.94 18.36 4.47
#